data_AF-Q5BZ60-F1
#
_entry.id   AF-Q5BZ60-F1
#
_cell.length_a   1.000
_cell.length_b   1.000
_cell.length_c   1.000
_cell.angle_alpha   90.00
_cell.angle_beta   90.00
_cell.angle_gamma   90.00
#
_symmetry.space_group_name_H-M   'P 1'
#
loop_
_entity.id
_entity.type
_entity.pdbx_description
1 polymer ?
#
loop_
_entity_poly.entity_id
_entity_poly.type
_entity_poly.pdbx_seq_one_letter_code
_entity_poly.pdbx_strand_id
1 'polypeptide(L)'
;QPVSITQRNIAALVNSDYCVSYKADGTRYLMLIMGPDRVYLIDRGNFVYKPNVLHFPTVSWIRENEKRSLSSSRPDFLNDPNGHLVNTLLDGELVLCHDHSKPPNISTSEVSGTPRFLIYDMITLNNKPIGRLAFFERYSTIDKQVIWPRNTGGHLGLVDFGIQSFSVRRKAFRALQDTEELLKPAFLQSLDHAADGLIFQPCGP
;
A
#
# COMPACT_ATOMS: atom_id res chain seq x y z
N GLN A 1 11.32 0.94 -13.04
CA GLN A 1 10.21 0.89 -14.03
C GLN A 1 10.19 -0.53 -14.58
N PRO A 2 9.01 -1.17 -14.70
CA PRO A 2 8.92 -2.50 -15.29
C PRO A 2 9.28 -2.49 -16.77
N VAL A 3 9.65 -3.65 -17.31
CA VAL A 3 9.89 -3.88 -18.74
C VAL A 3 8.79 -4.76 -19.32
N SER A 4 8.43 -4.53 -20.59
CA SER A 4 7.43 -5.34 -21.28
C SER A 4 7.89 -6.79 -21.41
N ILE A 5 6.96 -7.74 -21.26
CA ILE A 5 7.22 -9.15 -21.56
C ILE A 5 7.39 -9.30 -23.07
N THR A 6 8.40 -10.07 -23.45
CA THR A 6 8.73 -10.43 -24.82
C THR A 6 9.08 -11.91 -24.87
N GLN A 7 9.08 -12.49 -26.07
CA GLN A 7 9.56 -13.87 -26.27
C GLN A 7 11.01 -14.09 -25.77
N ARG A 8 11.81 -13.01 -25.66
CA ARG A 8 13.21 -13.10 -25.20
C ARG A 8 13.34 -13.15 -23.68
N ASN A 9 12.51 -12.40 -22.95
CA ASN A 9 12.61 -12.32 -21.49
C ASN A 9 11.64 -13.24 -20.74
N ILE A 10 10.67 -13.85 -21.43
CA ILE A 10 9.72 -14.79 -20.82
C ILE A 10 10.43 -16.00 -20.21
N ALA A 11 11.58 -16.40 -20.76
CA ALA A 11 12.41 -17.47 -20.20
C ALA A 11 12.86 -17.17 -18.76
N ALA A 12 12.94 -15.89 -18.34
CA ALA A 12 13.25 -15.54 -16.96
C ALA A 12 12.18 -15.99 -15.97
N LEU A 13 10.91 -16.09 -16.39
CA LEU A 13 9.82 -16.61 -15.56
C LEU A 13 9.98 -18.12 -15.29
N VAL A 14 10.74 -18.83 -16.12
CA VAL A 14 11.06 -20.25 -15.93
C VAL A 14 12.34 -20.44 -15.12
N ASN A 15 13.33 -19.58 -15.36
CA ASN A 15 14.68 -19.74 -14.82
C ASN A 15 14.90 -19.03 -13.48
N SER A 16 13.91 -18.32 -12.94
CA SER A 16 14.05 -17.53 -11.72
C SER A 16 12.74 -17.45 -10.98
N ASP A 17 12.82 -17.23 -9.67
CA ASP A 17 11.64 -17.09 -8.83
C ASP A 17 10.97 -15.75 -9.08
N TYR A 18 9.73 -15.81 -9.56
CA TYR A 18 8.84 -14.68 -9.76
C TYR A 18 7.54 -14.90 -8.99
N CYS A 19 6.95 -13.78 -8.58
CA CYS A 19 5.56 -13.71 -8.16
C CYS A 19 4.78 -12.82 -9.11
N VAL A 20 3.47 -12.97 -9.12
CA VAL A 20 2.58 -12.30 -10.08
C VAL A 20 1.50 -11.52 -9.34
N SER A 21 1.15 -10.37 -9.88
CA SER A 21 0.00 -9.57 -9.44
C SER A 21 -0.70 -8.99 -10.66
N TYR A 22 -1.94 -8.52 -10.47
CA TYR A 22 -2.62 -7.74 -11.50
C TYR A 22 -1.91 -6.40 -11.70
N LYS A 23 -1.94 -5.87 -12.92
CA LYS A 23 -1.53 -4.50 -13.23
C LYS A 23 -2.75 -3.62 -13.07
N ALA A 24 -2.76 -2.75 -12.05
CA ALA A 24 -3.85 -1.81 -11.87
C ALA A 24 -3.71 -0.64 -12.84
N ASP A 25 -4.83 -0.02 -13.16
CA ASP A 25 -4.87 1.27 -13.83
C ASP A 25 -4.78 2.40 -12.80
N GLY A 26 -3.60 2.53 -12.21
CA GLY A 26 -3.29 3.49 -11.15
C GLY A 26 -2.14 4.43 -11.51
N THR A 27 -2.00 5.50 -10.74
CA THR A 27 -0.84 6.39 -10.84
C THR A 27 0.23 5.97 -9.86
N ARG A 28 1.43 5.66 -10.34
CA ARG A 28 2.58 5.30 -9.49
C ARG A 28 3.05 6.50 -8.67
N TYR A 29 3.20 6.30 -7.37
CA TYR A 29 3.86 7.24 -6.46
C TYR A 29 4.80 6.51 -5.52
N LEU A 30 5.91 7.16 -5.18
CA LEU A 30 6.60 6.87 -3.95
C LEU A 30 5.90 7.60 -2.81
N MET A 31 5.73 6.95 -1.66
CA MET A 31 5.22 7.58 -0.45
C MET A 31 6.34 7.74 0.58
N LEU A 32 6.70 8.99 0.86
CA LEU A 32 7.69 9.35 1.87
C LEU A 32 6.98 9.72 3.17
N ILE A 33 7.30 9.02 4.25
CA ILE A 33 6.75 9.23 5.59
C ILE A 33 7.86 9.75 6.50
N MET A 34 7.72 10.97 7.00
CA MET A 34 8.71 11.66 7.85
C MET A 34 8.22 11.90 9.29
N GLY A 35 7.04 11.35 9.64
CA GLY A 35 6.38 11.56 10.94
C GLY A 35 4.99 12.18 10.79
N PRO A 36 4.39 12.63 11.91
CA PRO A 36 3.07 13.26 11.93
C PRO A 36 2.99 14.44 10.96
N ASP A 37 1.90 14.55 10.20
CA ASP A 37 1.62 15.60 9.20
C ASP A 37 2.70 15.84 8.14
N ARG A 38 3.65 14.90 8.00
CA ARG A 38 4.78 14.95 7.07
C ARG A 38 4.83 13.69 6.23
N VAL A 39 3.72 13.44 5.53
CA VAL A 39 3.59 12.39 4.52
C VAL A 39 3.51 13.05 3.15
N TYR A 40 4.26 12.51 2.18
CA TYR A 40 4.35 13.06 0.84
C TYR A 40 4.24 11.95 -0.21
N LEU A 41 3.61 12.25 -1.34
CA LEU A 41 3.60 11.43 -2.54
C LEU A 41 4.53 12.06 -3.58
N ILE A 42 5.37 11.25 -4.23
CA ILE A 42 6.32 11.68 -5.25
C ILE A 42 6.02 10.91 -6.52
N ASP A 43 5.69 11.61 -7.60
CA ASP A 43 5.32 10.98 -8.87
C ASP A 43 6.55 10.66 -9.75
N ARG A 44 6.29 10.25 -11.00
CA ARG A 44 7.36 9.97 -11.98
C ARG A 44 8.10 11.22 -12.47
N GLY A 45 7.45 12.39 -12.42
CA GLY A 45 8.03 13.68 -12.76
C GLY A 45 8.80 14.31 -11.60
N ASN A 46 8.88 13.62 -10.45
CA ASN A 46 9.45 14.13 -9.20
C ASN A 46 8.67 15.33 -8.63
N PHE A 47 7.39 15.46 -8.97
CA PHE A 47 6.47 16.38 -8.31
C PHE A 47 6.06 15.82 -6.96
N VAL A 48 6.00 16.69 -5.97
CA VAL A 48 5.71 16.34 -4.57
C VAL A 48 4.31 16.83 -4.21
N TYR A 49 3.50 15.93 -3.71
CA TYR A 49 2.13 16.19 -3.26
C TYR A 49 2.01 15.87 -1.78
N LYS A 50 1.32 16.74 -1.03
CA LYS A 50 1.04 16.52 0.39
C LYS A 50 -0.44 16.16 0.56
N PRO A 51 -0.79 14.89 0.86
CA PRO A 51 -2.16 14.55 1.28
C PRO A 51 -2.50 15.25 2.59
N ASN A 52 -3.79 15.50 2.84
CA ASN A 52 -4.24 16.23 4.03
C ASN A 52 -3.87 15.48 5.32
N VAL A 53 -4.33 14.25 5.47
CA VAL A 53 -4.16 13.46 6.70
C VAL A 53 -3.88 12.01 6.33
N LEU A 54 -2.72 11.51 6.75
CA LEU A 54 -2.39 10.09 6.75
C LEU A 54 -1.57 9.73 7.99
N HIS A 55 -2.04 8.75 8.75
CA HIS A 55 -1.42 8.34 10.01
C HIS A 55 -0.78 6.96 9.91
N PHE A 56 0.52 6.85 10.18
CA PHE A 56 1.27 5.60 10.15
C PHE A 56 1.79 5.26 11.53
N PRO A 57 0.96 4.66 12.41
CA PRO A 57 1.40 4.28 13.74
C PRO A 57 2.49 3.21 13.69
N THR A 58 3.40 3.24 14.67
CA THR A 58 4.41 2.19 14.83
C THR A 58 3.83 0.96 15.52
N VAL A 59 4.42 -0.21 15.26
CA VAL A 59 4.06 -1.47 15.95
C VAL A 59 4.20 -1.34 17.47
N SER A 60 5.29 -0.71 17.93
CA SER A 60 5.57 -0.51 19.36
C SER A 60 4.48 0.31 20.03
N TRP A 61 4.09 1.43 19.41
CA TRP A 61 3.07 2.31 19.95
C TRP A 61 1.71 1.63 20.04
N ILE A 62 1.32 0.87 19.01
CA ILE A 62 0.07 0.09 19.04
C ILE A 62 0.08 -0.92 20.19
N ARG A 63 1.14 -1.71 20.34
CA ARG A 63 1.24 -2.75 21.39
C ARG A 63 1.25 -2.18 22.81
N GLU A 64 1.80 -0.98 22.98
CA GLU A 64 1.80 -0.30 24.27
C GLU A 64 0.40 0.20 24.64
N ASN A 65 -0.33 0.75 23.67
CA ASN A 65 -1.63 1.37 23.90
C ASN A 65 -2.80 0.39 23.85
N GLU A 66 -2.66 -0.75 23.16
CA GLU A 66 -3.62 -1.86 23.20
C GLU A 66 -3.87 -2.35 24.64
N LYS A 67 -2.82 -2.41 25.46
CA LYS A 67 -2.90 -2.84 26.87
C LYS A 67 -3.50 -1.80 27.81
N ARG A 68 -3.45 -0.51 27.44
CA ARG A 68 -3.90 0.62 28.27
C ARG A 68 -5.39 0.93 28.12
N SER A 69 -6.04 0.34 27.12
CA SER A 69 -7.33 0.79 26.55
C SER A 69 -8.58 0.56 27.43
N LEU A 70 -8.44 0.30 28.73
CA LEU A 70 -9.58 0.02 29.64
C LEU A 70 -9.74 1.04 30.79
N SER A 71 -8.81 1.97 31.02
CA SER A 71 -8.93 2.87 32.19
C SER A 71 -8.25 4.24 32.10
N SER A 72 -7.61 4.60 30.98
CA SER A 72 -6.82 5.84 30.86
C SER A 72 -7.29 6.74 29.72
N SER A 73 -7.05 8.05 29.85
CA SER A 73 -7.27 9.04 28.79
C SER A 73 -6.63 8.58 27.48
N ARG A 74 -7.31 8.81 26.34
CA ARG A 74 -6.80 8.38 25.02
C ARG A 74 -5.38 8.90 24.80
N PRO A 75 -4.46 8.05 24.31
CA PRO A 75 -3.08 8.46 24.06
C PRO A 75 -3.03 9.50 22.94
N ASP A 76 -2.17 10.49 23.12
CA ASP A 76 -1.94 11.54 22.13
C ASP A 76 -0.98 11.04 21.04
N PHE A 77 -1.56 10.39 20.03
CA PHE A 77 -0.82 9.78 18.92
C PHE A 77 0.12 10.75 18.20
N LEU A 78 -0.31 11.99 17.96
CA LEU A 78 0.44 12.95 17.14
C LEU A 78 1.62 13.56 17.88
N ASN A 79 1.55 13.62 19.21
CA ASN A 79 2.62 14.17 20.05
C ASN A 79 3.56 13.10 20.63
N ASP A 80 3.29 11.81 20.40
CA ASP A 80 4.19 10.73 20.80
C ASP A 80 5.39 10.63 19.85
N PRO A 81 6.63 10.81 20.32
CA PRO A 81 7.83 10.77 19.48
C PRO A 81 8.07 9.41 18.82
N ASN A 82 7.52 8.33 19.38
CA ASN A 82 7.59 6.97 18.85
C ASN A 82 6.25 6.49 18.27
N GLY A 83 5.25 7.39 18.21
CA GLY A 83 3.91 7.09 17.73
C GLY A 83 3.89 6.79 16.24
N HIS A 84 4.57 7.59 15.43
CA HIS A 84 4.48 7.56 13.97
C HIS A 84 5.76 7.03 13.31
N LEU A 85 5.64 6.32 12.18
CA LEU A 85 6.77 5.99 11.32
C LEU A 85 7.49 7.26 10.87
N VAL A 86 8.82 7.17 10.72
CA VAL A 86 9.67 8.25 10.22
C VAL A 86 10.61 7.70 9.16
N ASN A 87 11.17 8.56 8.30
CA ASN A 87 12.16 8.23 7.27
C ASN A 87 11.89 6.88 6.59
N THR A 88 10.64 6.68 6.17
CA THR A 88 10.13 5.45 5.57
C THR A 88 9.69 5.77 4.14
N LEU A 89 10.11 4.95 3.18
CA LEU A 89 9.85 5.17 1.76
C LEU A 89 9.20 3.91 1.17
N LEU A 90 7.96 4.07 0.71
CA LEU A 90 7.15 3.02 0.10
C LEU A 90 7.04 3.24 -1.41
N ASP A 91 6.95 2.16 -2.19
CA ASP A 91 6.61 2.20 -3.61
C ASP A 91 5.22 1.59 -3.82
N GLY A 92 4.39 2.31 -4.56
CA GLY A 92 3.00 1.96 -4.71
C GLY A 92 2.33 2.67 -5.87
N GLU A 93 1.02 2.49 -5.94
CA GLU A 93 0.15 3.14 -6.89
C GLU A 93 -1.13 3.62 -6.22
N LEU A 94 -1.60 4.79 -6.61
CA LEU A 94 -2.90 5.32 -6.22
C LEU A 94 -3.93 4.90 -7.28
N VAL A 95 -4.95 4.16 -6.86
CA VAL A 95 -6.06 3.70 -7.69
C VAL A 95 -7.37 4.32 -7.20
N LEU A 96 -8.36 4.41 -8.10
CA LEU A 96 -9.72 4.82 -7.77
C LEU A 96 -10.58 3.57 -7.64
N CYS A 97 -11.03 3.29 -6.42
CA CYS A 97 -11.87 2.13 -6.13
C CYS A 97 -13.34 2.49 -6.29
N HIS A 98 -14.05 1.77 -7.16
CA HIS A 98 -15.45 1.95 -7.43
C HIS A 98 -16.26 0.98 -6.56
N ASP A 99 -17.28 1.52 -5.90
CA ASP A 99 -18.25 0.70 -5.20
C ASP A 99 -19.35 0.31 -6.19
N HIS A 100 -19.31 -0.94 -6.66
CA HIS A 100 -20.31 -1.47 -7.59
C HIS A 100 -21.74 -1.47 -7.03
N SER A 101 -21.92 -1.28 -5.71
CA SER A 101 -23.24 -1.17 -5.08
C SER A 101 -23.81 0.25 -5.12
N LYS A 102 -23.02 1.26 -5.49
CA LYS A 102 -23.46 2.66 -5.58
C LYS A 102 -23.76 3.02 -7.04
N PRO A 103 -24.90 3.68 -7.33
CA PRO A 103 -25.19 4.13 -8.68
C PRO A 103 -24.11 5.12 -9.15
N PRO A 104 -23.80 5.17 -10.46
CA PRO A 104 -22.90 6.19 -10.99
C PRO A 104 -23.49 7.57 -10.66
N ASN A 105 -22.72 8.39 -9.93
CA ASN A 105 -23.13 9.76 -9.62
C ASN A 105 -23.18 10.57 -10.92
N ILE A 106 -24.38 10.77 -11.47
CA ILE A 106 -24.61 11.54 -12.71
C ILE A 106 -24.61 13.06 -12.43
N SER A 107 -24.57 13.51 -11.17
CA SER A 107 -24.85 14.91 -10.81
C SER A 107 -23.68 15.76 -10.31
N THR A 108 -22.44 15.28 -10.30
CA THR A 108 -21.27 16.12 -9.97
C THR A 108 -20.08 15.71 -10.81
N SER A 109 -19.25 16.68 -11.21
CA SER A 109 -17.94 16.51 -11.86
C SER A 109 -16.90 15.81 -10.96
N GLU A 110 -17.37 15.01 -10.00
CA GLU A 110 -16.56 14.27 -9.06
C GLU A 110 -16.06 13.01 -9.75
N VAL A 111 -14.75 12.82 -9.68
CA VAL A 111 -14.09 11.59 -10.08
C VAL A 111 -14.77 10.44 -9.31
N SER A 112 -15.44 9.55 -10.04
CA SER A 112 -16.10 8.38 -9.46
C SER A 112 -15.03 7.49 -8.80
N GLY A 113 -15.25 7.13 -7.53
CA GLY A 113 -14.41 6.18 -6.80
C GLY A 113 -13.65 6.77 -5.61
N THR A 114 -13.44 5.92 -4.60
CA THR A 114 -12.68 6.25 -3.39
C THR A 114 -11.19 5.98 -3.63
N PRO A 115 -10.30 6.95 -3.44
CA PRO A 115 -8.87 6.74 -3.63
C PRO A 115 -8.32 5.68 -2.65
N ARG A 116 -7.42 4.85 -3.17
CA ARG A 116 -6.68 3.84 -2.40
C ARG A 116 -5.24 3.75 -2.87
N PHE A 117 -4.32 3.77 -1.92
CA PHE A 117 -2.91 3.52 -2.19
C PHE A 117 -2.57 2.04 -1.99
N LEU A 118 -2.13 1.39 -3.05
CA LEU A 118 -1.68 0.00 -3.06
C LEU A 118 -0.15 -0.04 -3.00
N ILE A 119 0.38 -0.46 -1.85
CA ILE A 119 1.83 -0.61 -1.63
C ILE A 119 2.26 -1.95 -2.21
N TYR A 120 3.24 -1.95 -3.12
CA TYR A 120 3.82 -3.20 -3.64
C TYR A 120 5.29 -3.41 -3.26
N ASP A 121 6.04 -2.37 -2.89
CA ASP A 121 7.41 -2.51 -2.38
C ASP A 121 7.77 -1.43 -1.33
N MET A 122 8.92 -1.58 -0.67
CA MET A 122 9.44 -0.68 0.35
C MET A 122 10.96 -0.56 0.24
N ILE A 123 11.46 0.67 0.23
CA ILE A 123 12.89 0.97 0.08
C ILE A 123 13.57 1.18 1.44
N THR A 124 12.90 1.86 2.37
CA THR A 124 13.44 2.22 3.68
C THR A 124 12.34 2.17 4.73
N LEU A 125 12.68 1.72 5.94
CA LEU A 125 11.79 1.71 7.11
C LEU A 125 12.52 2.30 8.32
N ASN A 126 12.05 3.41 8.88
CA ASN A 126 12.65 4.05 10.06
C ASN A 126 14.18 4.19 9.94
N ASN A 127 14.64 4.84 8.86
CA ASN A 127 16.07 4.98 8.48
C ASN A 127 16.81 3.70 8.08
N LYS A 128 16.20 2.52 8.19
CA LYS A 128 16.85 1.27 7.82
C LYS A 128 16.65 0.99 6.33
N PRO A 129 17.72 0.89 5.53
CA PRO A 129 17.58 0.49 4.14
C PRO A 129 17.18 -0.99 4.09
N ILE A 130 16.01 -1.28 3.51
CA ILE A 130 15.55 -2.66 3.32
C ILE A 130 15.37 -3.03 1.85
N GLY A 131 15.51 -2.06 0.93
CA GLY A 131 15.30 -2.25 -0.51
C GLY A 131 16.24 -3.25 -1.19
N ARG A 132 17.22 -3.82 -0.47
CA ARG A 132 18.13 -4.88 -0.95
C ARG A 132 17.88 -6.24 -0.31
N LEU A 133 16.92 -6.35 0.61
CA LEU A 133 16.47 -7.65 1.14
C LEU A 133 15.68 -8.40 0.07
N ALA A 134 15.55 -9.72 0.17
CA ALA A 134 14.69 -10.47 -0.75
C ALA A 134 13.26 -9.90 -0.76
N PHE A 135 12.58 -9.96 -1.90
CA PHE A 135 11.25 -9.36 -2.07
C PHE A 135 10.26 -9.79 -0.98
N PHE A 136 10.21 -11.09 -0.63
CA PHE A 136 9.29 -11.58 0.40
C PHE A 136 9.57 -11.04 1.80
N GLU A 137 10.82 -10.68 2.11
CA GLU A 137 11.16 -10.00 3.37
C GLU A 137 10.60 -8.57 3.37
N ARG A 138 10.78 -7.82 2.28
CA ARG A 138 10.22 -6.47 2.11
C ARG A 138 8.70 -6.49 2.14
N TYR A 139 8.10 -7.44 1.42
CA TYR A 139 6.67 -7.68 1.34
C TYR A 139 6.05 -8.03 2.71
N SER A 140 6.68 -8.94 3.47
CA SER A 140 6.26 -9.27 4.84
C SER A 140 6.43 -8.08 5.79
N THR A 141 7.46 -7.27 5.58
CA THR A 141 7.73 -6.07 6.37
C THR A 141 6.64 -5.01 6.17
N ILE A 142 6.17 -4.77 4.94
CA ILE A 142 5.03 -3.89 4.67
C ILE A 142 3.81 -4.32 5.48
N ASP A 143 3.49 -5.62 5.46
CA ASP A 143 2.34 -6.14 6.19
C ASP A 143 2.46 -5.90 7.70
N LYS A 144 3.61 -6.29 8.29
CA LYS A 144 3.85 -6.24 9.73
C LYS A 144 4.04 -4.83 10.28
N GLN A 145 4.69 -3.95 9.53
CA GLN A 145 5.17 -2.64 10.01
C GLN A 145 4.30 -1.47 9.54
N VAL A 146 3.50 -1.65 8.49
CA VAL A 146 2.65 -0.58 7.93
C VAL A 146 1.18 -0.95 8.01
N ILE A 147 0.80 -2.11 7.48
CA ILE A 147 -0.62 -2.49 7.38
C ILE A 147 -1.19 -2.87 8.74
N TRP A 148 -0.52 -3.77 9.45
CA TRP A 148 -1.00 -4.26 10.75
C TRP A 148 -1.19 -3.12 11.77
N PRO A 149 -0.22 -2.21 12.02
CA PRO A 149 -0.41 -1.12 12.98
C PRO A 149 -1.57 -0.19 12.61
N ARG A 150 -1.74 0.12 11.32
CA ARG A 150 -2.85 0.96 10.85
C ARG A 150 -4.20 0.28 11.12
N ASN A 151 -4.35 -0.97 10.68
CA ASN A 151 -5.59 -1.73 10.83
C ASN A 151 -5.97 -1.92 12.29
N THR A 152 -5.01 -2.37 13.11
CA THR A 152 -5.21 -2.55 14.56
C THR A 152 -5.52 -1.22 15.23
N GLY A 153 -4.77 -0.16 14.91
CA GLY A 153 -4.98 1.17 15.46
C GLY A 153 -6.38 1.72 15.18
N GLY A 154 -6.89 1.54 13.96
CA GLY A 154 -8.26 1.97 13.67
C GLY A 154 -9.34 1.05 14.22
N HIS A 155 -9.10 -0.27 14.31
CA HIS A 155 -10.04 -1.18 14.98
C HIS A 155 -10.19 -0.86 16.47
N LEU A 156 -9.09 -0.51 17.14
CA LEU A 156 -9.06 -0.10 18.54
C LEU A 156 -9.51 1.36 18.76
N GLY A 157 -9.79 2.11 17.68
CA GLY A 157 -10.12 3.54 17.77
C GLY A 157 -8.97 4.44 18.25
N LEU A 158 -7.73 3.94 18.20
CA LEU A 158 -6.50 4.68 18.49
C LEU A 158 -6.11 5.64 17.35
N VAL A 159 -6.51 5.31 16.12
CA VAL A 159 -6.32 6.13 14.92
C VAL A 159 -7.65 6.24 14.19
N ASP A 160 -8.11 7.47 13.93
CA ASP A 160 -9.35 7.68 13.19
C ASP A 160 -9.14 7.46 11.69
N PHE A 161 -9.85 6.48 11.13
CA PHE A 161 -9.85 6.19 9.69
C PHE A 161 -10.73 7.15 8.87
N GLY A 162 -11.76 7.75 9.47
CA GLY A 162 -12.71 8.63 8.77
C GLY A 162 -12.08 9.94 8.29
N ILE A 163 -11.00 10.37 8.94
CA ILE A 163 -10.25 11.58 8.57
C ILE A 163 -9.12 11.32 7.58
N GLN A 164 -8.78 10.05 7.28
CA GLN A 164 -7.67 9.72 6.40
C GLN A 164 -8.00 10.10 4.95
N SER A 165 -7.06 10.73 4.24
CA SER A 165 -7.28 11.18 2.86
C SER A 165 -7.61 10.05 1.88
N PHE A 166 -7.08 8.85 2.14
CA PHE A 166 -7.39 7.65 1.37
C PHE A 166 -7.04 6.38 2.15
N SER A 167 -7.59 5.26 1.69
CA SER A 167 -7.24 3.95 2.24
C SER A 167 -5.85 3.50 1.78
N VAL A 168 -5.11 2.80 2.64
CA VAL A 168 -3.78 2.27 2.33
C VAL A 168 -3.84 0.75 2.51
N ARG A 169 -3.47 0.00 1.46
CA ARG A 169 -3.45 -1.47 1.47
C ARG A 169 -2.16 -1.98 0.86
N ARG A 170 -1.75 -3.19 1.22
CA ARG A 170 -0.70 -3.91 0.52
C ARG A 170 -1.29 -4.59 -0.70
N LYS A 171 -0.62 -4.46 -1.84
CA LYS A 171 -0.98 -5.14 -3.09
C LYS A 171 -0.75 -6.65 -2.93
N ALA A 172 -1.69 -7.46 -3.40
CA ALA A 172 -1.58 -8.90 -3.31
C ALA A 172 -0.70 -9.45 -4.44
N PHE A 173 0.38 -10.15 -4.08
CA PHE A 173 1.15 -10.99 -4.97
C PHE A 173 0.82 -12.47 -4.72
N ARG A 174 0.75 -13.23 -5.80
CA ARG A 174 0.46 -14.66 -5.85
C ARG A 174 1.64 -15.45 -6.42
N ALA A 175 1.60 -16.76 -6.26
CA ALA A 175 2.58 -17.63 -6.89
C ALA A 175 2.43 -17.56 -8.41
N LEU A 176 3.53 -17.76 -9.15
CA LEU A 176 3.51 -17.72 -10.62
C LEU A 176 2.49 -18.71 -11.23
N GLN A 177 2.22 -19.82 -10.54
CA GLN A 177 1.25 -20.85 -10.96
C GLN A 177 -0.18 -20.31 -11.00
N ASP A 178 -0.49 -19.27 -10.24
CA ASP A 178 -1.82 -18.65 -10.16
C ASP A 178 -2.06 -17.63 -11.30
N THR A 179 -1.11 -17.50 -12.24
CA THR A 179 -1.19 -16.55 -13.36
C THR A 179 -2.50 -16.68 -14.15
N GLU A 180 -2.93 -17.92 -14.44
CA GLU A 180 -4.16 -18.17 -15.18
C GLU A 180 -5.39 -17.69 -14.39
N GLU A 181 -5.42 -17.90 -13.07
CA GLU A 181 -6.51 -17.47 -12.21
C GLU A 181 -6.68 -15.95 -12.24
N LEU A 182 -5.57 -15.20 -12.23
CA LEU A 182 -5.58 -13.74 -12.29
C LEU A 182 -6.11 -13.18 -13.62
N LEU A 183 -6.13 -13.98 -14.69
CA LEU A 183 -6.68 -13.61 -15.99
C LEU A 183 -8.16 -13.97 -16.15
N LYS A 184 -8.73 -14.78 -15.22
CA LYS A 184 -10.12 -15.19 -15.32
C LYS A 184 -11.04 -13.98 -15.10
N PRO A 185 -12.13 -13.85 -15.89
CA PRO A 185 -13.10 -12.76 -15.74
C PRO A 185 -13.64 -12.64 -14.31
N ALA A 186 -13.83 -13.77 -13.62
CA ALA A 186 -14.30 -13.80 -12.22
C ALA A 186 -13.35 -13.06 -11.26
N PHE A 187 -12.03 -13.19 -11.46
CA PHE A 187 -11.06 -12.46 -10.66
C PHE A 187 -11.08 -10.96 -11.00
N LEU A 188 -11.03 -10.62 -12.29
CA LEU A 188 -11.04 -9.22 -12.73
C LEU A 188 -12.31 -8.47 -12.27
N GLN A 189 -13.47 -9.14 -12.25
CA GLN A 189 -14.73 -8.60 -11.74
C GLN A 189 -14.77 -8.49 -10.21
N SER A 190 -13.92 -9.22 -9.50
CA SER A 190 -13.80 -9.13 -8.04
C SER A 190 -12.98 -7.92 -7.58
N LEU A 191 -12.19 -7.32 -8.48
CA LEU A 191 -11.43 -6.12 -8.19
C LEU A 191 -12.36 -4.91 -8.16
N ASP A 192 -12.20 -4.07 -7.14
CA ASP A 192 -12.95 -2.82 -7.02
C ASP A 192 -12.31 -1.68 -7.81
N HIS A 193 -11.37 -1.96 -8.71
CA HIS A 193 -10.65 -0.97 -9.51
C HIS A 193 -10.22 -1.61 -10.83
N ALA A 194 -9.95 -0.77 -11.83
CA ALA A 194 -9.57 -1.25 -13.16
C ALA A 194 -8.17 -1.91 -13.14
N ALA A 195 -8.04 -2.98 -13.92
CA ALA A 195 -6.80 -3.68 -14.17
C ALA A 195 -6.70 -4.06 -15.65
N ASP A 196 -5.52 -3.89 -16.24
CA ASP A 196 -5.28 -3.99 -17.69
C ASP A 196 -4.20 -5.03 -18.07
N GLY A 197 -3.75 -5.84 -17.10
CA GLY A 197 -2.77 -6.88 -17.35
C GLY A 197 -2.21 -7.48 -16.08
N LEU A 198 -0.98 -8.00 -16.17
CA LEU A 198 -0.25 -8.60 -15.07
C LEU A 198 1.12 -7.94 -14.92
N ILE A 199 1.65 -7.99 -13.70
CA ILE A 199 3.02 -7.62 -13.38
C ILE A 199 3.73 -8.78 -12.71
N PHE A 200 4.95 -9.05 -13.14
CA PHE A 200 5.79 -10.12 -12.63
C PHE A 200 6.95 -9.50 -11.87
N GLN A 201 7.06 -9.85 -10.59
CA GLN A 201 8.04 -9.32 -9.66
C GLN A 201 9.05 -10.41 -9.30
N PRO A 202 10.35 -10.21 -9.57
CA PRO A 202 11.38 -11.14 -9.11
C PRO A 202 11.36 -11.25 -7.58
N CYS A 203 11.54 -12.46 -7.06
CA CYS A 203 11.56 -12.73 -5.62
C CYS A 203 12.91 -12.42 -4.96
N GLY A 204 13.97 -12.26 -5.77
CA GLY A 204 15.33 -11.92 -5.33
C GLY A 204 15.49 -10.50 -4.78
N PRO A 205 16.70 -10.15 -4.31
CA PRO A 205 17.04 -8.82 -3.82
C PRO A 205 16.96 -7.73 -4.92
#